data_AF-A0AA41BE71-F1
#
_entry.id   AF-A0AA41BE71-F1
#
_cell.length_a   1.000
_cell.length_b   1.000
_cell.length_c   1.000
_cell.angle_alpha   90.00
_cell.angle_beta   90.00
_cell.angle_gamma   90.00
#
_symmetry.space_group_name_H-M   'P 1'
#
loop_
_entity.id
_entity.type
_entity.pdbx_description
1 polymer ?
#
loop_
_entity_poly.entity_id
_entity_poly.type
_entity_poly.pdbx_seq_one_letter_code
_entity_poly.pdbx_strand_id
1 'polypeptide(L)'
;MDRLGFTEEQIRHALRQATLGTPMSDICKRMGVSVAIFHEWKTHYDGLASSELKLLNKLESECNRLERLIAILALNKVILQDTLGAKE
;
A
#
# COMPACT_ATOMS: atom_id res chain seq x y z
N MET A 1 1.72 6.26 17.08
CA MET A 1 2.29 7.58 17.42
C MET A 1 1.22 8.25 18.24
N ASP A 2 1.01 7.77 19.47
CA ASP A 2 -0.26 7.98 20.19
C ASP A 2 -0.23 9.24 21.06
N ARG A 3 0.51 10.27 20.62
CA ARG A 3 1.10 11.21 21.58
C ARG A 3 0.36 12.53 21.76
N LEU A 4 -0.72 12.79 21.04
CA LEU A 4 -1.48 14.05 21.17
C LEU A 4 -3.02 13.89 21.11
N GLY A 5 -3.53 12.66 21.23
CA GLY A 5 -4.98 12.42 21.20
C GLY A 5 -5.65 12.60 19.83
N PHE A 6 -4.87 12.78 18.76
CA PHE A 6 -5.39 12.80 17.39
C PHE A 6 -5.52 11.39 16.83
N THR A 7 -6.64 11.13 16.15
CA THR A 7 -6.84 9.88 15.43
C THR A 7 -6.04 9.86 14.13
N GLU A 8 -5.78 8.65 13.61
CA GLU A 8 -5.09 8.48 12.34
C GLU A 8 -5.84 9.15 11.19
N GLU A 9 -7.18 9.02 11.14
CA GLU A 9 -8.04 9.73 10.18
C GLU A 9 -7.85 11.25 10.21
N GLN A 10 -7.76 11.85 11.39
CA GLN A 10 -7.59 13.30 11.55
C GLN A 10 -6.24 13.76 10.98
N ILE A 11 -5.17 13.04 11.29
CA ILE A 11 -3.83 13.34 10.77
C ILE A 11 -3.81 13.18 9.24
N ARG A 12 -4.38 12.08 8.72
CA ARG A 12 -4.44 11.80 7.28
C ARG A 12 -5.30 12.83 6.52
N HIS A 13 -6.37 13.33 7.14
CA HIS A 13 -7.18 14.41 6.58
C HIS A 13 -6.41 15.75 6.54
N ALA A 14 -5.69 16.09 7.62
CA ALA A 14 -4.86 17.29 7.68
C ALA A 14 -3.72 17.26 6.63
N LEU A 15 -3.05 16.12 6.47
CA LEU A 15 -2.02 15.95 5.44
C LEU A 15 -2.60 16.11 4.03
N ARG A 16 -3.79 15.54 3.75
CA ARG A 16 -4.49 15.73 2.46
C ARG A 16 -4.83 17.18 2.16
N GLN A 17 -5.27 17.96 3.16
CA GLN A 17 -5.54 19.39 2.96
C GLN A 17 -4.27 20.15 2.53
N ALA A 18 -3.11 19.80 3.10
CA ALA A 18 -1.84 20.39 2.69
C ALA A 18 -1.46 20.01 1.25
N THR A 19 -1.70 18.75 0.84
CA THR A 19 -1.49 18.31 -0.55
C THR A 19 -2.39 19.04 -1.55
N LEU A 20 -3.62 19.38 -1.13
CA LEU A 20 -4.59 20.15 -1.92
C LEU A 20 -4.30 21.65 -1.96
N GLY A 21 -3.18 22.11 -1.38
CA GLY A 21 -2.73 23.49 -1.45
C GLY A 21 -3.14 24.39 -0.27
N THR A 22 -3.73 23.82 0.79
CA THR A 22 -4.05 24.59 2.00
C THR A 22 -2.75 24.92 2.75
N PRO A 23 -2.54 26.18 3.19
CA PRO A 23 -1.34 26.55 3.94
C PRO A 23 -1.19 25.74 5.23
N MET A 24 0.00 25.21 5.50
CA MET A 24 0.27 24.43 6.71
C MET A 24 0.01 25.25 7.99
N SER A 25 0.24 26.56 7.95
CA SER A 25 -0.05 27.47 9.06
C SER A 25 -1.52 27.45 9.49
N ASP A 26 -2.43 27.34 8.52
CA ASP A 26 -3.87 27.42 8.77
C ASP A 26 -4.41 26.08 9.27
N ILE A 27 -3.84 24.98 8.76
CA ILE A 27 -4.11 23.62 9.24
C ILE A 27 -3.64 23.49 10.70
N CYS A 28 -2.42 23.94 10.99
CA CYS A 28 -1.84 23.92 12.34
C CYS A 28 -2.68 24.74 13.32
N LYS A 29 -3.12 25.95 12.93
CA LYS A 29 -4.01 26.79 13.75
C LYS A 29 -5.37 26.12 14.00
N ARG A 30 -6.01 25.55 12.98
CA ARG A 30 -7.31 24.89 13.13
C ARG A 30 -7.26 23.66 14.01
N MET A 31 -6.17 22.89 13.93
CA MET A 31 -6.03 21.67 14.72
C MET A 31 -5.36 21.89 16.07
N GLY A 32 -4.89 23.11 16.37
CA GLY A 32 -4.19 23.41 17.62
C GLY A 32 -2.83 22.70 17.75
N VAL A 33 -2.16 22.42 16.63
CA VAL A 33 -0.86 21.74 16.61
C VAL A 33 0.24 22.67 16.14
N SER A 34 1.48 22.41 16.59
CA SER A 34 2.63 23.16 16.11
C SER A 34 3.05 22.70 14.71
N VAL A 35 3.68 23.59 13.96
CA VAL A 35 4.23 23.28 12.63
C VAL A 35 5.28 22.17 12.71
N ALA A 36 6.03 22.08 13.80
CA ALA A 36 7.00 21.01 14.03
C ALA A 36 6.34 19.63 14.09
N ILE A 37 5.23 19.50 14.82
CA ILE A 37 4.45 18.24 14.91
C ILE A 37 3.90 17.88 13.52
N PHE A 38 3.39 18.86 12.79
CA PHE A 38 2.86 18.63 11.44
C PHE A 38 3.94 18.11 10.47
N HIS A 39 5.17 18.64 10.56
CA HIS A 39 6.31 18.12 9.80
C HIS A 39 6.69 16.69 10.18
N GLU A 40 6.62 16.34 11.46
CA GLU A 40 6.87 14.98 11.94
C GLU A 40 5.83 13.99 11.38
N TRP A 41 4.55 14.37 11.39
CA TRP A 41 3.50 13.59 10.74
C TRP A 41 3.76 13.43 9.24
N LYS A 42 4.07 14.52 8.54
CA LYS A 42 4.36 14.43 7.11
C LYS A 42 5.49 13.44 6.83
N THR A 43 6.59 13.51 7.59
CA THR A 43 7.74 12.61 7.43
C THR A 43 7.38 11.15 7.71
N HIS A 44 6.61 10.89 8.77
CA HIS A 44 6.17 9.55 9.14
C HIS A 44 5.22 8.93 8.10
N TYR A 45 4.20 9.67 7.67
CA TYR A 45 3.17 9.15 6.76
C TYR A 45 3.62 9.13 5.29
N ASP A 46 4.48 10.05 4.86
CA ASP A 46 5.10 9.97 3.52
C ASP A 46 5.98 8.72 3.39
N GLY A 47 6.70 8.36 4.47
CA GLY A 47 7.48 7.11 4.54
C GLY A 47 6.61 5.85 4.56
N LEU A 48 5.49 5.89 5.27
CA LEU A 48 4.55 4.77 5.36
C LEU A 48 3.92 4.47 3.99
N ALA A 49 3.40 5.49 3.30
CA ALA A 49 2.79 5.35 1.97
C ALA A 49 3.75 4.73 0.95
N SER A 50 5.04 5.11 1.01
CA SER A 50 6.08 4.52 0.14
C SER A 50 6.32 3.03 0.46
N SER A 51 6.31 2.66 1.73
CA SER A 51 6.49 1.26 2.15
C SER A 51 5.29 0.37 1.80
N GLU A 52 4.07 0.88 1.99
CA GLU A 52 2.83 0.18 1.64
C GLU A 52 2.73 -0.04 0.12
N LEU A 53 3.03 0.98 -0.69
CA LEU A 53 3.07 0.84 -2.16
C LEU A 53 4.08 -0.21 -2.61
N LYS A 54 5.27 -0.27 -1.99
CA LYS A 54 6.28 -1.30 -2.31
C LYS A 54 5.79 -2.70 -1.95
N LEU A 55 5.13 -2.86 -0.80
CA LEU A 55 4.56 -4.13 -0.38
C LEU A 55 3.44 -4.57 -1.32
N LEU A 56 2.57 -3.65 -1.72
CA LEU A 56 1.47 -3.90 -2.66
C LEU A 56 2.01 -4.38 -4.02
N ASN A 57 2.98 -3.66 -4.59
CA ASN A 57 3.62 -4.05 -5.86
C ASN A 57 4.29 -5.43 -5.77
N LYS A 58 4.92 -5.74 -4.63
CA LYS A 58 5.53 -7.06 -4.40
C LYS A 58 4.47 -8.17 -4.35
N LEU A 59 3.36 -7.92 -3.66
CA LEU A 59 2.27 -8.89 -3.55
C LEU A 59 1.61 -9.15 -4.90
N GLU A 60 1.37 -8.09 -5.68
CA GLU A 60 0.83 -8.18 -7.04
C GLU A 60 1.77 -8.96 -7.97
N SER A 61 3.08 -8.73 -7.88
CA SER A 61 4.09 -9.49 -8.62
C SER A 61 4.06 -10.98 -8.28
N GLU A 62 3.95 -11.33 -6.99
CA GLU A 62 3.84 -12.73 -6.55
C GLU A 62 2.53 -13.37 -7.01
N CYS A 63 1.39 -12.68 -6.93
CA CYS A 63 0.12 -13.16 -7.48
C CYS A 63 0.26 -13.50 -8.98
N ASN A 64 0.79 -12.57 -9.77
CA ASN A 64 1.04 -12.79 -11.20
C ASN A 64 2.01 -13.95 -11.46
N ARG A 65 3.02 -14.15 -10.61
CA ARG A 65 3.96 -15.28 -10.71
C ARG A 65 3.26 -16.60 -10.42
N LEU A 66 2.42 -16.64 -9.40
CA LEU A 66 1.66 -17.84 -9.02
C LEU A 66 0.65 -18.23 -10.10
N GLU A 67 -0.07 -17.27 -10.69
CA GLU A 67 -0.99 -17.52 -11.80
C GLU A 67 -0.29 -18.17 -12.99
N ARG A 68 0.88 -17.65 -13.39
CA ARG A 68 1.69 -18.26 -14.46
C ARG A 68 2.12 -19.69 -14.12
N LEU A 69 2.56 -19.94 -12.89
CA LEU A 69 2.96 -21.27 -12.46
C LEU A 69 1.78 -22.25 -12.46
N ILE A 70 0.61 -21.82 -12.00
CA ILE A 70 -0.62 -22.62 -12.02
C ILE A 70 -1.00 -22.96 -13.46
N ALA A 71 -0.94 -22.01 -14.40
CA ALA A 71 -1.23 -22.27 -15.81
C ALA A 71 -0.28 -23.31 -16.42
N ILE A 72 1.02 -23.22 -16.14
CA ILE A 72 2.02 -24.19 -16.61
C ILE A 72 1.76 -25.58 -16.00
N LEU A 73 1.48 -25.65 -14.70
CA LEU A 73 1.18 -26.91 -14.02
C LEU A 73 -0.10 -27.55 -14.55
N ALA A 74 -1.14 -26.76 -14.80
CA ALA A 74 -2.38 -27.22 -15.39
C ALA A 74 -2.16 -27.77 -16.80
N LEU A 75 -1.37 -27.07 -17.63
CA LEU A 75 -1.00 -27.55 -18.96
C LEU A 75 -0.23 -28.87 -18.90
N ASN A 76 0.79 -28.96 -18.04
CA ASN A 76 1.56 -30.19 -17.85
C ASN A 76 0.69 -31.36 -17.39
N LYS A 77 -0.29 -31.10 -16.51
CA LYS A 77 -1.24 -32.12 -16.07
C LYS A 77 -2.05 -32.67 -17.26
N VAL A 78 -2.55 -31.80 -18.13
CA VAL A 78 -3.31 -32.21 -19.33
C VAL A 78 -2.43 -33.05 -20.26
N ILE A 79 -1.22 -32.59 -20.58
CA ILE A 79 -0.27 -33.31 -21.44
C ILE A 79 0.06 -34.70 -20.86
N LEU A 80 0.28 -34.80 -19.55
CA LEU A 80 0.57 -36.07 -18.89
C LEU A 80 -0.63 -37.02 -18.98
N GLN A 81 -1.86 -36.51 -18.79
CA GLN A 81 -3.07 -37.32 -18.93
C GLN A 81 -3.27 -37.81 -20.37
N ASP A 82 -3.04 -36.95 -21.37
CA ASP A 82 -3.15 -37.33 -22.79
C ASP A 82 -2.11 -38.38 -23.19
N THR A 83 -0.85 -38.24 -22.74
CA THR A 83 0.21 -39.20 -23.04
C THR A 83 0.05 -40.55 -22.32
N LEU A 84 -0.62 -40.56 -21.15
CA LEU A 84 -1.00 -41.78 -20.45
C LEU A 84 -2.22 -42.46 -21.10
N GLY A 85 -3.22 -41.68 -21.55
CA GLY A 85 -4.40 -42.19 -22.23
C GLY A 85 -4.15 -42.69 -23.66
N ALA A 86 -3.12 -42.17 -24.34
CA ALA A 86 -2.73 -42.60 -25.68
C ALA A 86 -1.92 -43.92 -25.73
N LYS A 87 -1.77 -44.61 -24.60
CA LYS A 87 -1.01 -45.88 -24.49
C LYS A 87 -1.85 -47.15 -24.51
N GLU A 88 -3.16 -47.04 -24.76
CA GLU A 88 -4.09 -48.17 -24.96
C GLU A 88 -4.48 -48.30 -26.44
#